data_AF-A0A955AD72-F1
#
_entry.id   AF-A0A955AD72-F1
#
_cell.length_a   1.000
_cell.length_b   1.000
_cell.length_c   1.000
_cell.angle_alpha   90.00
_cell.angle_beta   90.00
_cell.angle_gamma   90.00
#
_symmetry.space_group_name_H-M   'P 1'
#
loop_
_entity.id
_entity.type
_entity.pdbx_description
1 polymer ?
#
loop_
_entity_poly.entity_id
_entity_poly.type
_entity_poly.pdbx_seq_one_letter_code
_entity_poly.pdbx_strand_id
1 'polypeptide(L)'
;MGRSMIVVFVSAQTLLVVLELWDLFQRERLRRANSGTESRRRPAIGRRTFLFLFVVTGVFFLIQVTGSWLSPGALDIFDWVRQRLGDDPSHKHVALLSGPGGVVAGLLLFYIAGFWDYVVHRYFSHSRWFWATHEYHHLPRRVSIVMPGILTRPFAFVPMILSTFATAATVYVPCVALEEPLWDIRPLLPCLLFIVFVLTASHSSFLRRFHGVHQWVRWTTITTPHEHLLHHAVELQGNFGNFTTLWDRVFGTYIDPVDFELEHVKLGLGYDQDFLGTITFGKLKLPRSVRDRYQVGKFCNIDETRLS
;
A
#
# COMPACT_ATOMS: atom_id res chain seq x y z
N MET A 1 7.88 -22.13 -15.73
CA MET A 1 7.15 -21.76 -14.50
C MET A 1 6.76 -20.28 -14.43
N GLY A 2 7.66 -19.34 -14.78
CA GLY A 2 7.41 -17.89 -14.62
C GLY A 2 6.19 -17.30 -15.36
N ARG A 3 5.98 -17.63 -16.65
CA ARG A 3 4.86 -17.04 -17.43
C ARG A 3 3.49 -17.42 -16.89
N SER A 4 3.25 -18.70 -16.59
CA SER A 4 1.97 -19.16 -16.03
C SER A 4 1.69 -18.53 -14.68
N MET A 5 2.71 -18.35 -13.83
CA MET A 5 2.52 -17.71 -12.53
C MET A 5 2.22 -16.21 -12.65
N ILE A 6 2.91 -15.49 -13.54
CA ILE A 6 2.61 -14.08 -13.81
C ILE A 6 1.17 -13.94 -14.29
N VAL A 7 0.71 -14.82 -15.19
CA VAL A 7 -0.68 -14.83 -15.65
C VAL A 7 -1.65 -15.07 -14.50
N VAL A 8 -1.39 -16.05 -13.62
CA VAL A 8 -2.23 -16.30 -12.44
C VAL A 8 -2.27 -15.10 -11.51
N PHE A 9 -1.12 -14.49 -11.21
CA PHE A 9 -1.03 -13.29 -10.38
C PHE A 9 -1.81 -12.12 -10.99
N VAL A 10 -1.56 -11.79 -12.26
CA VAL A 10 -2.25 -10.71 -12.97
C VAL A 10 -3.76 -10.96 -13.03
N SER A 11 -4.18 -12.21 -13.24
CA SER A 11 -5.61 -12.58 -13.26
C SER A 11 -6.25 -12.41 -11.88
N ALA A 12 -5.60 -12.88 -10.81
CA ALA A 12 -6.09 -12.74 -9.44
C ALA A 12 -6.17 -11.26 -9.02
N GLN A 13 -5.14 -10.49 -9.34
CA GLN A 13 -5.07 -9.05 -9.08
C GLN A 13 -6.18 -8.30 -9.84
N THR A 14 -6.38 -8.62 -11.12
CA THR A 14 -7.43 -8.02 -11.96
C THR A 14 -8.81 -8.36 -11.42
N LEU A 15 -9.05 -9.62 -11.04
CA LEU A 15 -10.30 -10.06 -10.44
C LEU A 15 -10.60 -9.28 -9.16
N LEU A 16 -9.61 -9.10 -8.28
CA LEU A 16 -9.78 -8.34 -7.05
C LEU A 16 -10.19 -6.87 -7.33
N VAL A 17 -9.55 -6.22 -8.30
CA VAL A 17 -9.91 -4.86 -8.72
C VAL A 17 -11.32 -4.80 -9.30
N VAL A 18 -11.71 -5.78 -10.13
CA VAL A 18 -13.05 -5.87 -10.71
C VAL A 18 -14.11 -6.05 -9.61
N LEU A 19 -13.86 -6.95 -8.65
CA LEU A 19 -14.76 -7.17 -7.51
C LEU A 19 -14.91 -5.92 -6.64
N GLU A 20 -13.82 -5.19 -6.39
CA GLU A 20 -13.84 -3.91 -5.68
C GLU A 20 -14.72 -2.88 -6.41
N LEU A 21 -14.51 -2.70 -7.72
CA LEU A 21 -15.29 -1.75 -8.52
C LEU A 21 -16.77 -2.13 -8.57
N TRP A 22 -17.05 -3.42 -8.72
CA TRP A 22 -18.41 -3.96 -8.69
C TRP A 22 -19.09 -3.71 -7.34
N ASP A 23 -18.40 -3.99 -6.22
CA ASP A 23 -18.91 -3.76 -4.88
C ASP A 23 -19.25 -2.28 -4.64
N LEU A 24 -18.33 -1.38 -5.01
CA LEU A 24 -18.54 0.07 -4.90
C LEU A 24 -19.75 0.52 -5.73
N PHE A 25 -19.91 -0.01 -6.95
CA PHE A 25 -21.06 0.28 -7.81
C PHE A 25 -22.38 -0.20 -7.20
N GLN A 26 -22.41 -1.44 -6.68
CA GLN A 26 -23.63 -2.00 -6.06
C GLN A 26 -24.03 -1.24 -4.79
N ARG A 27 -23.07 -0.85 -3.94
CA ARG A 27 -23.36 -0.05 -2.74
C ARG A 27 -23.96 1.30 -3.09
N GLU A 28 -23.45 1.95 -4.13
CA GLU A 28 -24.00 3.21 -4.61
C GLU A 28 -25.42 3.04 -5.16
N ARG A 29 -25.68 1.96 -5.92
CA ARG A 29 -27.02 1.62 -6.41
C ARG A 29 -28.02 1.38 -5.28
N LEU A 30 -27.65 0.58 -4.27
CA LEU A 30 -28.50 0.28 -3.12
C LEU A 30 -28.77 1.52 -2.27
N ARG A 31 -27.77 2.38 -2.06
CA ARG A 31 -27.94 3.67 -1.37
C ARG A 31 -29.00 4.55 -2.06
N ARG A 32 -29.02 4.58 -3.39
CA ARG A 32 -30.03 5.33 -4.16
C ARG A 32 -31.43 4.71 -4.12
N ALA A 33 -31.52 3.39 -3.94
CA ALA A 33 -32.80 2.68 -3.82
C ALA A 33 -33.43 2.87 -2.44
N ASN A 34 -32.61 2.80 -1.38
CA ASN A 34 -33.05 2.96 0.01
C ASN A 34 -33.18 4.42 0.45
N SER A 35 -32.68 5.37 -0.34
CA SER A 35 -32.88 6.78 -0.08
C SER A 35 -34.33 7.19 -0.40
N GLY A 36 -35.16 7.37 0.62
CA GLY A 36 -36.47 8.03 0.48
C GLY A 36 -36.34 9.45 -0.13
N THR A 37 -37.48 10.12 -0.33
CA THR A 37 -37.57 11.45 -0.97
C THR A 37 -36.64 12.52 -0.38
N GLU A 38 -36.24 12.42 0.89
CA GLU A 38 -35.30 13.36 1.53
C GLU A 38 -33.81 13.06 1.29
N SER A 39 -33.38 11.79 1.21
CA SER A 39 -31.97 11.44 0.97
C SER A 39 -31.58 11.42 -0.51
N ARG A 40 -32.56 11.57 -1.42
CA ARG A 40 -32.33 12.01 -2.82
C ARG A 40 -31.57 13.34 -2.93
N ARG A 41 -31.44 14.11 -1.84
CA ARG A 41 -30.75 15.42 -1.82
C ARG A 41 -29.23 15.36 -1.60
N ARG A 42 -28.63 14.23 -1.17
CA ARG A 42 -27.15 14.14 -1.19
C ARG A 42 -26.72 13.69 -2.58
N PRO A 43 -26.11 14.55 -3.40
CA PRO A 43 -25.84 14.19 -4.78
C PRO A 43 -24.85 13.03 -4.80
N ALA A 44 -25.17 12.00 -5.59
CA ALA A 44 -24.18 11.18 -6.25
C ALA A 44 -23.01 12.06 -6.72
N ILE A 45 -21.78 11.54 -6.68
CA ILE A 45 -20.59 12.24 -7.21
C ILE A 45 -20.96 12.83 -8.57
N GLY A 46 -21.08 14.17 -8.64
CA GLY A 46 -21.52 14.83 -9.86
C GLY A 46 -20.52 14.55 -10.98
N ARG A 47 -20.96 14.53 -12.25
CA ARG A 47 -20.07 14.29 -13.40
C ARG A 47 -18.80 15.14 -13.37
N ARG A 48 -18.91 16.38 -12.89
CA ARG A 48 -17.77 17.31 -12.69
C ARG A 48 -16.79 16.81 -11.63
N THR A 49 -17.27 16.42 -10.45
CA THR A 49 -16.45 15.83 -9.39
C THR A 49 -15.80 14.52 -9.85
N PHE A 50 -16.56 13.66 -10.53
CA PHE A 50 -16.02 12.41 -11.07
C PHE A 50 -14.87 12.68 -12.04
N LEU A 51 -15.07 13.59 -13.01
CA LEU A 51 -14.03 13.94 -13.97
C LEU A 51 -12.81 14.56 -13.29
N PHE A 52 -13.03 15.45 -12.31
CA PHE A 52 -11.95 16.04 -11.51
C PHE A 52 -11.12 14.96 -10.83
N LEU A 53 -11.77 14.01 -10.15
CA LEU A 53 -11.08 12.92 -9.48
C LEU A 53 -10.38 11.98 -10.46
N PHE A 54 -10.98 11.69 -11.61
CA PHE A 54 -10.34 10.90 -12.67
C PHE A 54 -9.04 11.55 -13.14
N VAL A 55 -9.06 12.88 -13.37
CA VAL A 55 -7.86 13.63 -13.75
C VAL A 55 -6.82 13.61 -12.64
N VAL A 56 -7.20 13.86 -11.38
CA VAL A 56 -6.28 13.83 -10.23
C VAL A 56 -5.64 12.45 -10.07
N THR A 57 -6.44 11.38 -10.11
CA THR A 57 -5.97 9.99 -10.08
C THR A 57 -5.01 9.71 -11.24
N GLY A 58 -5.32 10.20 -12.44
CA GLY A 58 -4.43 10.08 -13.61
C GLY A 58 -3.09 10.79 -13.43
N VAL A 59 -3.09 11.99 -12.85
CA VAL A 59 -1.85 12.73 -12.52
C VAL A 59 -1.04 11.97 -11.48
N PHE A 60 -1.68 11.48 -10.41
CA PHE A 60 -0.99 10.73 -9.35
C PHE A 60 -0.38 9.44 -9.89
N PHE A 61 -1.13 8.73 -10.72
CA PHE A 61 -0.66 7.54 -11.41
C PHE A 61 0.53 7.84 -12.32
N LEU A 62 0.47 8.94 -13.09
CA LEU A 62 1.57 9.35 -13.95
C LEU A 62 2.85 9.63 -13.13
N ILE A 63 2.74 10.40 -12.04
CA ILE A 63 3.90 10.67 -11.16
C ILE A 63 4.47 9.36 -10.61
N GLN A 64 3.62 8.46 -10.10
CA GLN A 64 4.06 7.17 -9.57
C GLN A 64 4.77 6.33 -10.63
N VAL A 65 4.18 6.19 -11.82
CA VAL A 65 4.75 5.37 -12.91
C VAL A 65 6.03 5.98 -13.43
N THR A 66 6.08 7.29 -13.65
CA THR A 66 7.32 7.97 -14.06
C THR A 66 8.41 7.81 -13.00
N GLY A 67 8.10 8.05 -11.73
CA GLY A 67 9.06 7.86 -10.64
C GLY A 67 9.55 6.42 -10.52
N SER A 68 8.65 5.45 -10.67
CA SER A 68 9.00 4.01 -10.66
C SER A 68 9.83 3.61 -11.88
N TRP A 69 9.56 4.19 -13.06
CA TRP A 69 10.32 3.92 -14.29
C TRP A 69 11.73 4.52 -14.26
N LEU A 70 11.89 5.66 -13.61
CA LEU A 70 13.20 6.30 -13.39
C LEU A 70 13.98 5.69 -12.23
N SER A 71 13.34 4.83 -11.44
CA SER A 71 13.94 4.14 -10.30
C SER A 71 14.34 2.72 -10.69
N PRO A 72 15.41 2.17 -10.09
CA PRO A 72 15.75 0.77 -10.30
C PRO A 72 14.62 -0.13 -9.77
N GLY A 73 14.27 -1.16 -10.54
CA GLY A 73 13.29 -2.15 -10.12
C GLY A 73 13.82 -3.02 -8.98
N ALA A 74 12.94 -3.78 -8.34
CA ALA A 74 13.34 -4.59 -7.19
C ALA A 74 14.46 -5.59 -7.56
N LEU A 75 14.28 -6.34 -8.65
CA LEU A 75 15.30 -7.29 -9.12
C LEU A 75 16.62 -6.59 -9.47
N ASP A 76 16.58 -5.39 -10.05
CA ASP A 76 17.77 -4.62 -10.41
C ASP A 76 18.55 -4.20 -9.15
N ILE A 77 17.86 -3.79 -8.09
CA ILE A 77 18.47 -3.47 -6.79
C ILE A 77 19.16 -4.71 -6.21
N PHE A 78 18.48 -5.87 -6.21
CA PHE A 78 19.07 -7.10 -5.72
C PHE A 78 20.30 -7.52 -6.55
N ASP A 79 20.25 -7.42 -7.87
CA ASP A 79 21.39 -7.69 -8.73
C ASP A 79 22.55 -6.73 -8.48
N TRP A 80 22.25 -5.44 -8.33
CA TRP A 80 23.25 -4.41 -8.05
C TRP A 80 23.97 -4.66 -6.72
N VAL A 81 23.22 -4.94 -5.65
CA VAL A 81 23.80 -5.25 -4.32
C VAL A 81 24.63 -6.53 -4.41
N ARG A 82 24.08 -7.57 -5.05
CA ARG A 82 24.76 -8.86 -5.23
C ARG A 82 26.08 -8.71 -5.99
N GLN A 83 26.09 -7.97 -7.10
CA GLN A 83 27.30 -7.74 -7.89
C GLN A 83 28.34 -6.96 -7.08
N ARG A 84 27.92 -5.91 -6.39
CA ARG A 84 28.83 -5.08 -5.58
C ARG A 84 29.48 -5.84 -4.43
N LEU A 85 28.78 -6.83 -3.88
CA LEU A 85 29.28 -7.73 -2.84
C LEU A 85 30.06 -8.93 -3.40
N GLY A 86 29.74 -9.36 -4.62
CA GLY A 86 30.27 -10.56 -5.28
C GLY A 86 31.48 -10.33 -6.19
N ASP A 87 32.05 -9.13 -6.25
CA ASP A 87 33.30 -8.83 -6.99
C ASP A 87 34.53 -9.59 -6.44
N ASP A 88 34.36 -10.40 -5.38
CA ASP A 88 35.36 -11.29 -4.83
C ASP A 88 35.43 -12.64 -5.59
N PRO A 89 36.58 -13.01 -6.20
CA PRO A 89 36.78 -14.24 -6.98
C PRO A 89 36.50 -15.57 -6.24
N SER A 90 36.40 -15.55 -4.90
CA SER A 90 36.13 -16.72 -4.06
C SER A 90 34.67 -17.19 -4.11
N HIS A 91 33.72 -16.33 -4.47
CA HIS A 91 32.29 -16.65 -4.45
C HIS A 91 31.86 -17.32 -5.76
N LYS A 92 31.96 -18.64 -5.84
CA LYS A 92 31.45 -19.41 -6.98
C LYS A 92 30.14 -20.15 -6.67
N HIS A 93 29.22 -20.03 -7.64
CA HIS A 93 27.96 -20.74 -7.87
C HIS A 93 26.67 -20.07 -7.38
N VAL A 94 25.97 -19.47 -8.34
CA VAL A 94 24.52 -19.26 -8.28
C VAL A 94 23.84 -20.63 -8.26
N ALA A 95 23.58 -21.17 -7.08
CA ALA A 95 22.71 -22.32 -6.93
C ALA A 95 21.25 -21.88 -7.14
N LEU A 96 20.49 -22.65 -7.91
CA LEU A 96 19.08 -22.34 -8.15
C LEU A 96 18.27 -22.76 -6.92
N LEU A 97 17.71 -21.80 -6.19
CA LEU A 97 16.74 -22.09 -5.14
C LEU A 97 15.55 -22.83 -5.74
N SER A 98 15.37 -24.10 -5.37
CA SER A 98 14.29 -24.95 -5.85
C SER A 98 13.80 -25.90 -4.75
N GLY A 99 12.64 -26.52 -4.97
CA GLY A 99 12.04 -27.46 -4.01
C GLY A 99 11.78 -26.82 -2.64
N PRO A 100 11.88 -27.60 -1.55
CA PRO A 100 11.63 -27.12 -0.18
C PRO A 100 12.54 -25.96 0.25
N GLY A 101 13.81 -25.96 -0.17
CA GLY A 101 14.77 -24.90 0.16
C GLY A 101 14.36 -23.54 -0.42
N GLY A 102 13.83 -23.53 -1.65
CA GLY A 102 13.28 -22.32 -2.26
C GLY A 102 12.05 -21.77 -1.52
N VAL A 103 11.20 -22.65 -0.97
CA VAL A 103 10.05 -22.23 -0.16
C VAL A 103 10.51 -21.56 1.13
N VAL A 104 11.46 -22.17 1.84
CA VAL A 104 12.03 -21.60 3.07
C VAL A 104 12.70 -20.26 2.78
N ALA A 105 13.51 -20.15 1.73
CA ALA A 105 14.13 -18.90 1.33
C ALA A 105 13.09 -17.82 0.95
N GLY A 106 12.00 -18.20 0.29
CA GLY A 106 10.88 -17.30 0.01
C GLY A 106 10.19 -16.79 1.28
N LEU A 107 9.94 -17.67 2.26
CA LEU A 107 9.36 -17.28 3.55
C LEU A 107 10.29 -16.34 4.33
N LEU A 108 11.60 -16.64 4.37
CA LEU A 108 12.59 -15.76 4.98
C LEU A 108 12.62 -14.40 4.29
N LEU A 109 12.67 -14.37 2.96
CA LEU A 109 12.62 -13.14 2.18
C LEU A 109 11.34 -12.34 2.46
N PHE A 110 10.18 -12.99 2.57
CA PHE A 110 8.92 -12.34 2.91
C PHE A 110 9.03 -11.59 4.24
N TYR A 111 9.52 -12.25 5.30
CA TYR A 111 9.60 -11.63 6.62
C TYR A 111 10.73 -10.60 6.74
N ILE A 112 11.87 -10.80 6.07
CA ILE A 112 12.96 -9.80 6.01
C ILE A 112 12.48 -8.55 5.24
N ALA A 113 11.81 -8.72 4.11
CA ALA A 113 11.21 -7.62 3.38
C ALA A 113 10.16 -6.91 4.24
N GLY A 114 9.36 -7.68 4.99
CA GLY A 114 8.36 -7.15 5.92
C GLY A 114 8.98 -6.33 7.04
N PHE A 115 10.17 -6.70 7.51
CA PHE A 115 10.89 -5.95 8.53
C PHE A 115 11.29 -4.58 8.03
N TRP A 116 11.90 -4.52 6.85
CA TRP A 116 12.34 -3.24 6.29
C TRP A 116 11.19 -2.38 5.80
N ASP A 117 10.12 -2.98 5.27
CA ASP A 117 8.87 -2.27 5.02
C ASP A 117 8.33 -1.64 6.31
N TYR A 118 8.25 -2.40 7.40
CA TYR A 118 7.81 -1.90 8.70
C TYR A 118 8.69 -0.74 9.20
N VAL A 119 10.02 -0.90 9.17
CA VAL A 119 10.97 0.12 9.64
C VAL A 119 10.85 1.40 8.81
N VAL A 120 10.86 1.29 7.48
CA VAL A 120 10.73 2.44 6.59
C VAL A 120 9.35 3.07 6.76
N HIS A 121 8.30 2.28 6.86
CA HIS A 121 6.95 2.81 7.01
C HIS A 121 6.78 3.59 8.33
N ARG A 122 7.23 3.00 9.44
CA ARG A 122 7.11 3.61 10.78
C ARG A 122 8.05 4.80 10.99
N TYR A 123 9.31 4.68 10.61
CA TYR A 123 10.33 5.67 10.98
C TYR A 123 10.68 6.66 9.87
N PHE A 124 10.53 6.27 8.61
CA PHE A 124 10.75 7.18 7.48
C PHE A 124 9.42 7.79 7.05
N SER A 125 8.48 6.98 6.58
CA SER A 125 7.23 7.45 5.98
C SER A 125 6.31 8.13 6.98
N HIS A 126 6.39 7.83 8.28
CA HIS A 126 5.66 8.53 9.36
C HIS A 126 6.53 9.54 10.15
N SER A 127 7.66 9.97 9.57
CA SER A 127 8.45 11.09 10.12
C SER A 127 7.99 12.45 9.58
N ARG A 128 8.21 13.51 10.35
CA ARG A 128 7.89 14.89 9.92
C ARG A 128 8.49 15.30 8.57
N TRP A 129 9.65 14.74 8.20
CA TRP A 129 10.41 15.14 7.03
C TRP A 129 9.98 14.40 5.77
N PHE A 130 9.57 13.15 5.91
CA PHE A 130 9.23 12.29 4.78
C PHE A 130 7.76 11.88 4.74
N TRP A 131 6.94 12.41 5.66
CA TRP A 131 5.50 12.20 5.70
C TRP A 131 4.83 12.46 4.35
N ALA A 132 5.24 13.49 3.61
CA ALA A 132 4.65 13.79 2.31
C ALA A 132 4.82 12.66 1.26
N THR A 133 5.75 11.72 1.45
CA THR A 133 5.88 10.54 0.58
C THR A 133 4.77 9.52 0.80
N HIS A 134 4.03 9.66 1.90
CA HIS A 134 2.98 8.75 2.36
C HIS A 134 1.66 9.47 2.69
N GLU A 135 1.65 10.78 2.86
CA GLU A 135 0.50 11.59 3.27
C GLU A 135 -0.73 11.41 2.37
N TYR A 136 -0.57 11.35 1.03
CA TYR A 136 -1.71 11.14 0.12
C TYR A 136 -2.41 9.81 0.41
N HIS A 137 -1.70 8.83 0.95
CA HIS A 137 -2.22 7.50 1.24
C HIS A 137 -3.27 7.60 2.34
N HIS A 138 -3.01 8.44 3.35
CA HIS A 138 -3.92 8.72 4.47
C HIS A 138 -4.88 9.87 4.18
N LEU A 139 -4.77 10.57 3.04
CA LEU A 139 -5.70 11.61 2.62
C LEU A 139 -7.18 11.16 2.54
N PRO A 140 -7.51 9.95 2.02
CA PRO A 140 -8.89 9.55 1.79
C PRO A 140 -9.63 9.25 3.10
N ARG A 141 -10.87 9.73 3.20
CA ARG A 141 -11.82 9.33 4.25
C ARG A 141 -12.42 7.94 4.04
N ARG A 142 -12.01 7.25 2.96
CA ARG A 142 -12.44 5.89 2.61
C ARG A 142 -11.28 5.18 1.95
N VAL A 143 -10.77 4.16 2.61
CA VAL A 143 -9.73 3.30 2.05
C VAL A 143 -10.38 2.38 1.00
N SER A 144 -9.79 2.27 -0.17
CA SER A 144 -10.16 1.30 -1.19
C SER A 144 -8.94 1.01 -2.06
N ILE A 145 -9.04 0.08 -3.00
CA ILE A 145 -7.96 -0.12 -3.97
C ILE A 145 -7.82 1.09 -4.91
N VAL A 146 -8.91 1.79 -5.20
CA VAL A 146 -9.03 2.71 -6.34
C VAL A 146 -8.88 4.21 -5.98
N MET A 147 -9.18 4.63 -4.74
CA MET A 147 -9.40 6.04 -4.39
C MET A 147 -8.64 6.53 -3.17
N PRO A 148 -7.81 7.58 -3.35
CA PRO A 148 -6.34 7.43 -3.38
C PRO A 148 -5.91 6.15 -2.66
N GLY A 149 -6.10 5.03 -3.36
CA GLY A 149 -5.79 3.71 -2.83
C GLY A 149 -4.35 3.35 -3.10
N ILE A 150 -4.01 2.09 -2.85
CA ILE A 150 -2.71 1.49 -3.18
C ILE A 150 -2.27 1.71 -4.65
N LEU A 151 -3.22 1.94 -5.57
CA LEU A 151 -2.97 2.13 -7.00
C LEU A 151 -2.43 3.50 -7.41
N THR A 152 -2.62 4.55 -6.59
CA THR A 152 -2.24 5.92 -6.97
C THR A 152 -1.52 6.64 -5.85
N ARG A 153 -0.24 6.32 -5.80
CA ARG A 153 0.73 6.66 -4.77
C ARG A 153 1.94 7.39 -5.35
N PRO A 154 1.83 8.72 -5.61
CA PRO A 154 2.80 9.50 -6.39
C PRO A 154 4.25 9.26 -6.01
N PHE A 155 4.55 9.14 -4.72
CA PHE A 155 5.93 9.03 -4.21
C PHE A 155 6.26 7.68 -3.58
N ALA A 156 5.43 6.64 -3.76
CA ALA A 156 5.67 5.33 -3.15
C ALA A 156 6.97 4.65 -3.61
N PHE A 157 7.53 5.04 -4.76
CA PHE A 157 8.82 4.53 -5.23
C PHE A 157 9.97 4.87 -4.26
N VAL A 158 9.89 6.00 -3.52
CA VAL A 158 10.93 6.42 -2.57
C VAL A 158 11.09 5.43 -1.41
N PRO A 159 10.06 5.17 -0.57
CA PRO A 159 10.18 4.17 0.50
C PRO A 159 10.37 2.75 -0.05
N MET A 160 9.89 2.45 -1.26
CA MET A 160 10.08 1.15 -1.90
C MET A 160 11.57 0.88 -2.19
N ILE A 161 12.30 1.85 -2.76
CA ILE A 161 13.74 1.70 -3.02
C ILE A 161 14.49 1.47 -1.71
N LEU A 162 14.21 2.28 -0.68
CA LEU A 162 14.87 2.15 0.63
C LEU A 162 14.65 0.77 1.25
N SER A 163 13.39 0.32 1.28
CA SER A 163 13.03 -0.99 1.85
C SER A 163 13.66 -2.13 1.06
N THR A 164 13.66 -2.04 -0.27
CA THR A 164 14.23 -3.07 -1.15
C THR A 164 15.74 -3.14 -1.01
N PHE A 165 16.43 -2.00 -0.97
CA PHE A 165 17.87 -1.95 -0.78
C PHE A 165 18.27 -2.56 0.56
N ALA A 166 17.60 -2.17 1.64
CA ALA A 166 17.88 -2.71 2.98
C ALA A 166 17.58 -4.22 3.07
N THR A 167 16.52 -4.67 2.40
CA THR A 167 16.20 -6.11 2.25
C THR A 167 17.32 -6.84 1.52
N ALA A 168 17.75 -6.35 0.34
CA ALA A 168 18.82 -6.96 -0.45
C ALA A 168 20.14 -7.01 0.34
N ALA A 169 20.51 -5.93 1.02
CA ALA A 169 21.68 -5.91 1.89
C ALA A 169 21.58 -6.93 3.02
N THR A 170 20.42 -7.05 3.68
CA THR A 170 20.20 -8.02 4.77
C THR A 170 20.24 -9.46 4.30
N VAL A 171 19.84 -9.73 3.05
CA VAL A 171 19.93 -11.06 2.45
C VAL A 171 21.38 -11.41 2.11
N TYR A 172 22.12 -10.51 1.46
CA TYR A 172 23.43 -10.85 0.90
C TYR A 172 24.64 -10.59 1.83
N VAL A 173 24.58 -9.60 2.73
CA VAL A 173 25.70 -9.32 3.65
C VAL A 173 26.02 -10.53 4.54
N PRO A 174 25.05 -11.22 5.15
CA PRO A 174 25.32 -12.44 5.90
C PRO A 174 25.90 -13.55 5.03
N CYS A 175 25.48 -13.67 3.76
CA CYS A 175 26.05 -14.66 2.85
C CYS A 175 27.55 -14.43 2.66
N VAL A 176 27.98 -13.17 2.42
CA VAL A 176 29.41 -12.84 2.33
C VAL A 176 30.12 -13.12 3.65
N ALA A 177 29.54 -12.71 4.79
CA ALA A 177 30.16 -12.87 6.10
C ALA A 177 30.35 -14.34 6.52
N LEU A 178 29.51 -15.24 5.99
CA LEU A 178 29.53 -16.68 6.25
C LEU A 178 30.19 -17.47 5.11
N GLU A 179 30.77 -16.79 4.11
CA GLU A 179 31.34 -17.41 2.90
C GLU A 179 30.34 -18.31 2.13
N GLU A 180 29.05 -17.99 2.23
CA GLU A 180 27.96 -18.68 1.56
C GLU A 180 27.73 -18.12 0.13
N PRO A 181 27.19 -18.93 -0.78
CA PRO A 181 26.93 -18.49 -2.15
C PRO A 181 25.97 -17.29 -2.21
N LEU A 182 26.20 -16.39 -3.16
CA LEU A 182 25.28 -15.30 -3.47
C LEU A 182 24.22 -15.76 -4.48
N TRP A 183 23.07 -16.18 -3.94
CA TRP A 183 21.95 -16.76 -4.68
C TRP A 183 21.32 -15.76 -5.67
N ASP A 184 20.85 -16.26 -6.82
CA ASP A 184 19.92 -15.49 -7.67
C ASP A 184 18.53 -15.55 -7.04
N ILE A 185 17.93 -14.40 -6.77
CA ILE A 185 16.60 -14.29 -6.16
C ILE A 185 15.45 -14.37 -7.18
N ARG A 186 15.70 -14.39 -8.49
CA ARG A 186 14.65 -14.53 -9.52
C ARG A 186 13.74 -15.75 -9.32
N PRO A 187 14.21 -16.93 -8.86
CA PRO A 187 13.33 -18.04 -8.49
C PRO A 187 12.32 -17.69 -7.38
N LEU A 188 12.57 -16.65 -6.58
CA LEU A 188 11.68 -16.11 -5.54
C LEU A 188 10.73 -15.01 -6.04
N LEU A 189 10.69 -14.72 -7.35
CA LEU A 189 9.65 -13.88 -7.96
C LEU A 189 8.22 -14.24 -7.51
N PRO A 190 7.85 -15.53 -7.32
CA PRO A 190 6.58 -15.91 -6.71
C PRO A 190 6.26 -15.20 -5.39
N CYS A 191 7.25 -15.11 -4.50
CA CYS A 191 7.13 -14.45 -3.20
C CYS A 191 6.97 -12.93 -3.37
N LEU A 192 7.74 -12.31 -4.26
CA LEU A 192 7.64 -10.87 -4.53
C LEU A 192 6.26 -10.50 -5.08
N LEU A 193 5.73 -11.31 -6.00
CA LEU A 193 4.37 -11.13 -6.50
C LEU A 193 3.33 -11.31 -5.39
N PHE A 194 3.53 -12.29 -4.49
CA PHE A 194 2.64 -12.48 -3.35
C PHE A 194 2.63 -11.26 -2.41
N ILE A 195 3.78 -10.63 -2.15
CA ILE A 195 3.85 -9.37 -1.38
C ILE A 195 2.97 -8.29 -2.03
N VAL A 196 3.09 -8.09 -3.35
CA VAL A 196 2.27 -7.10 -4.09
C VAL A 196 0.78 -7.44 -4.04
N PHE A 197 0.43 -8.72 -4.09
CA PHE A 197 -0.95 -9.18 -3.92
C PHE A 197 -1.49 -8.79 -2.54
N VAL A 198 -0.76 -9.11 -1.46
CA VAL A 198 -1.17 -8.79 -0.09
C VAL A 198 -1.31 -7.28 0.11
N LEU A 199 -0.33 -6.50 -0.37
CA LEU A 199 -0.39 -5.03 -0.35
C LEU A 199 -1.67 -4.48 -0.99
N THR A 200 -2.16 -5.13 -2.04
CA THR A 200 -3.41 -4.72 -2.70
C THR A 200 -4.63 -5.23 -1.95
N ALA A 201 -4.62 -6.49 -1.55
CA ALA A 201 -5.70 -7.12 -0.80
C ALA A 201 -6.00 -6.38 0.49
N SER A 202 -4.98 -5.93 1.23
CA SER A 202 -5.13 -5.16 2.49
C SER A 202 -5.86 -3.82 2.31
N HIS A 203 -5.97 -3.30 1.08
CA HIS A 203 -6.73 -2.08 0.78
C HIS A 203 -8.15 -2.33 0.29
N SER A 204 -8.54 -3.59 0.07
CA SER A 204 -9.84 -3.92 -0.50
C SER A 204 -10.99 -3.65 0.47
N SER A 205 -11.89 -2.76 0.06
CA SER A 205 -13.17 -2.55 0.76
C SER A 205 -14.13 -3.73 0.57
N PHE A 206 -13.98 -4.49 -0.52
CA PHE A 206 -14.71 -5.73 -0.75
C PHE A 206 -14.30 -6.82 0.24
N LEU A 207 -12.99 -7.12 0.37
CA LEU A 207 -12.53 -8.17 1.31
C LEU A 207 -12.81 -7.83 2.77
N ARG A 208 -12.83 -6.54 3.13
CA ARG A 208 -13.23 -6.09 4.48
C ARG A 208 -14.64 -6.51 4.91
N ARG A 209 -15.52 -6.91 3.99
CA ARG A 209 -16.88 -7.36 4.35
C ARG A 209 -16.88 -8.72 5.05
N PHE A 210 -15.83 -9.50 4.86
CA PHE A 210 -15.77 -10.89 5.31
C PHE A 210 -14.96 -10.96 6.61
N HIS A 211 -15.61 -10.76 7.75
CA HIS A 211 -14.96 -10.85 9.07
C HIS A 211 -14.25 -12.19 9.29
N GLY A 212 -14.81 -13.28 8.75
CA GLY A 212 -14.16 -14.60 8.77
C GLY A 212 -12.77 -14.59 8.11
N VAL A 213 -12.58 -13.84 7.03
CA VAL A 213 -11.26 -13.70 6.39
C VAL A 213 -10.25 -13.10 7.36
N HIS A 214 -10.62 -12.04 8.10
CA HIS A 214 -9.74 -11.47 9.12
C HIS A 214 -9.45 -12.47 10.25
N GLN A 215 -10.48 -13.15 10.79
CA GLN A 215 -10.33 -14.10 11.90
C GLN A 215 -9.36 -15.24 11.61
N TRP A 216 -9.33 -15.74 10.37
CA TRP A 216 -8.42 -16.80 9.95
C TRP A 216 -7.03 -16.26 9.57
N VAL A 217 -6.97 -15.20 8.75
CA VAL A 217 -5.71 -14.70 8.18
C VAL A 217 -4.84 -14.01 9.25
N ARG A 218 -5.42 -13.40 10.28
CA ARG A 218 -4.62 -12.70 11.31
C ARG A 218 -3.58 -13.61 11.97
N TRP A 219 -3.85 -14.91 12.10
CA TRP A 219 -2.95 -15.89 12.70
C TRP A 219 -1.71 -16.19 11.85
N THR A 220 -1.79 -15.99 10.53
CA THR A 220 -0.64 -16.16 9.63
C THR A 220 0.30 -14.95 9.64
N THR A 221 -0.01 -13.91 10.41
CA THR A 221 0.71 -12.62 10.45
C THR A 221 0.71 -11.88 9.11
N ILE A 222 -0.15 -12.26 8.16
CA ILE A 222 -0.37 -11.51 6.93
C ILE A 222 -1.29 -10.34 7.24
N THR A 223 -0.94 -9.14 6.78
CA THR A 223 -1.76 -7.94 7.02
C THR A 223 -3.13 -8.08 6.36
N THR A 224 -4.16 -8.05 7.19
CA THR A 224 -5.55 -8.14 6.74
C THR A 224 -6.11 -6.76 6.37
N PRO A 225 -7.21 -6.72 5.60
CA PRO A 225 -7.85 -5.46 5.26
C PRO A 225 -8.42 -4.69 6.46
N HIS A 226 -8.72 -5.39 7.56
CA HIS A 226 -9.21 -4.80 8.81
C HIS A 226 -8.06 -4.16 9.59
N GLU A 227 -6.93 -4.86 9.73
CA GLU A 227 -5.73 -4.34 10.41
C GLU A 227 -5.19 -3.09 9.70
N HIS A 228 -5.12 -3.14 8.36
CA HIS A 228 -4.66 -2.00 7.57
C HIS A 228 -5.64 -0.83 7.60
N LEU A 229 -6.95 -1.07 7.78
CA LEU A 229 -7.91 0.02 7.94
C LEU A 229 -7.63 0.85 9.21
N LEU A 230 -7.28 0.18 10.31
CA LEU A 230 -6.95 0.85 11.56
C LEU A 230 -5.68 1.72 11.45
N HIS A 231 -4.74 1.31 10.60
CA HIS A 231 -3.57 2.13 10.28
C HIS A 231 -3.96 3.48 9.64
N HIS A 232 -5.03 3.51 8.85
CA HIS A 232 -5.58 4.74 8.24
C HIS A 232 -6.44 5.59 9.19
N ALA A 233 -6.62 5.16 10.45
CA ALA A 233 -7.39 5.91 11.41
C ALA A 233 -6.66 7.19 11.82
N VAL A 234 -7.42 8.29 11.95
CA VAL A 234 -6.90 9.61 12.34
C VAL A 234 -6.27 9.57 13.73
N GLU A 235 -6.84 8.79 14.64
CA GLU A 235 -6.55 8.81 16.08
C GLU A 235 -5.63 7.68 16.54
N LEU A 236 -5.38 6.69 15.68
CA LEU A 236 -4.56 5.53 16.00
C LEU A 236 -3.18 5.64 15.35
N GLN A 237 -2.18 5.08 16.01
CA GLN A 237 -0.81 5.02 15.51
C GLN A 237 -0.30 3.60 15.73
N GLY A 238 -0.44 2.76 14.70
CA GLY A 238 -0.09 1.34 14.77
C GLY A 238 -0.35 0.64 13.44
N ASN A 239 -0.16 -0.68 13.43
CA ASN A 239 -0.30 -1.54 12.25
C ASN A 239 0.52 -1.04 11.04
N PHE A 240 1.81 -0.77 11.24
CA PHE A 240 2.71 -0.26 10.22
C PHE A 240 3.14 -1.31 9.18
N GLY A 241 2.97 -2.60 9.44
CA GLY A 241 3.31 -3.64 8.48
C GLY A 241 2.33 -3.65 7.31
N ASN A 242 2.77 -3.27 6.11
CA ASN A 242 1.85 -3.16 4.97
C ASN A 242 1.38 -4.53 4.44
N PHE A 243 2.19 -5.58 4.62
CA PHE A 243 1.86 -6.94 4.18
C PHE A 243 2.12 -8.03 5.23
N THR A 244 2.80 -7.71 6.33
CA THR A 244 2.87 -8.60 7.50
C THR A 244 2.78 -7.84 8.81
N THR A 245 1.94 -8.30 9.73
CA THR A 245 1.78 -7.77 11.09
C THR A 245 2.74 -8.41 12.09
N LEU A 246 3.63 -9.31 11.64
CA LEU A 246 4.62 -9.95 12.53
C LEU A 246 5.43 -8.89 13.29
N TRP A 247 5.94 -7.88 12.58
CA TRP A 247 6.79 -6.85 13.18
C TRP A 247 6.01 -5.88 14.05
N ASP A 248 4.74 -5.61 13.73
CA ASP A 248 3.85 -4.88 14.64
C ASP A 248 3.69 -5.61 15.98
N ARG A 249 3.56 -6.94 15.95
CA ARG A 249 3.43 -7.76 17.17
C ARG A 249 4.74 -7.81 17.94
N VAL A 250 5.86 -7.99 17.24
CA VAL A 250 7.20 -8.03 17.86
C VAL A 250 7.54 -6.69 18.53
N PHE A 251 7.21 -5.56 17.90
CA PHE A 251 7.55 -4.22 18.40
C PHE A 251 6.42 -3.50 19.13
N GLY A 252 5.31 -4.20 19.42
CA GLY A 252 4.20 -3.68 20.23
C GLY A 252 3.42 -2.53 19.57
N THR A 253 3.34 -2.49 18.24
CA THR A 253 2.51 -1.53 17.48
C THR A 253 1.27 -2.17 16.85
N TYR A 254 1.00 -3.43 17.17
CA TYR A 254 -0.20 -4.13 16.71
C TYR A 254 -1.45 -3.65 17.43
N ILE A 255 -2.49 -3.34 16.65
CA ILE A 255 -3.82 -2.97 17.13
C ILE A 255 -4.81 -3.97 16.53
N ASP A 256 -5.52 -4.72 17.40
CA ASP A 256 -6.49 -5.73 16.98
C ASP A 256 -7.79 -5.04 16.49
N PRO A 257 -8.23 -5.30 15.24
CA PRO A 257 -9.51 -4.78 14.75
C PRO A 257 -10.74 -5.22 15.53
N VAL A 258 -10.67 -6.31 16.32
CA VAL A 258 -11.78 -6.78 17.15
C VAL A 258 -12.13 -5.79 18.26
N ASP A 259 -11.18 -4.95 18.68
CA ASP A 259 -11.38 -3.96 19.75
C ASP A 259 -12.14 -2.71 19.26
N PHE A 260 -12.48 -2.63 17.97
CA PHE A 260 -13.04 -1.45 17.35
C PHE A 260 -14.28 -1.75 16.51
N GLU A 261 -15.27 -0.86 16.61
CA GLU A 261 -16.34 -0.78 15.62
C GLU A 261 -15.81 -0.10 14.36
N LEU A 262 -15.29 -0.89 13.42
CA LEU A 262 -14.59 -0.39 12.22
C LEU A 262 -15.39 0.59 11.36
N GLU A 263 -16.72 0.56 11.44
CA GLU A 263 -17.59 1.51 10.73
C GLU A 263 -17.54 2.93 11.32
N HIS A 264 -17.17 3.06 12.60
CA HIS A 264 -17.09 4.32 13.34
C HIS A 264 -15.67 4.90 13.41
N VAL A 265 -14.67 4.13 12.97
CA VAL A 265 -13.29 4.61 12.92
C VAL A 265 -13.18 5.78 11.94
N LYS A 266 -12.74 6.94 12.45
CA LYS A 266 -12.54 8.15 11.64
C LYS A 266 -11.28 7.99 10.80
N LEU A 267 -11.46 8.00 9.47
CA LEU A 267 -10.38 7.88 8.48
C LEU A 267 -10.04 9.24 7.87
N GLY A 268 -8.84 9.33 7.29
CA GLY A 268 -8.33 10.52 6.62
C GLY A 268 -7.19 11.16 7.41
N LEU A 269 -6.81 12.37 7.01
CA LEU A 269 -5.84 13.18 7.76
C LEU A 269 -6.53 13.91 8.92
N GLY A 270 -5.80 14.09 10.02
CA GLY A 270 -6.25 14.87 11.18
C GLY A 270 -6.23 16.40 10.98
N TYR A 271 -5.84 16.87 9.80
CA TYR A 271 -5.66 18.30 9.47
C TYR A 271 -6.05 18.59 8.01
N ASP A 272 -6.25 19.87 7.69
CA ASP A 272 -6.65 20.30 6.34
C ASP A 272 -5.54 20.03 5.31
N GLN A 273 -5.83 19.17 4.36
CA GLN A 273 -4.98 18.85 3.22
C GLN A 273 -5.83 18.43 2.02
N ASP A 274 -5.32 18.66 0.81
CA ASP A 274 -5.97 18.24 -0.43
C ASP A 274 -4.98 17.66 -1.46
N PHE A 275 -5.51 17.31 -2.63
CA PHE A 275 -4.74 16.70 -3.71
C PHE A 275 -3.58 17.57 -4.22
N LEU A 276 -3.77 18.89 -4.31
CA LEU A 276 -2.70 19.83 -4.71
C LEU A 276 -1.67 19.99 -3.59
N GLY A 277 -2.16 20.06 -2.35
CA GLY A 277 -1.33 20.09 -1.16
C GLY A 277 -0.36 18.92 -1.12
N THR A 278 -0.82 17.71 -1.44
CA THR A 278 0.06 16.55 -1.38
C THR A 278 1.21 16.63 -2.40
N ILE A 279 0.93 16.96 -3.67
CA ILE A 279 1.98 17.03 -4.71
C ILE A 279 2.90 18.24 -4.56
N THR A 280 2.48 19.25 -3.79
CA THR A 280 3.27 20.45 -3.51
C THR A 280 3.87 20.46 -2.12
N PHE A 281 3.84 19.32 -1.40
CA PHE A 281 4.40 19.19 -0.05
C PHE A 281 3.81 20.21 0.93
N GLY A 282 2.49 20.40 0.85
CA GLY A 282 1.70 21.32 1.67
C GLY A 282 1.82 22.80 1.30
N LYS A 283 2.63 23.16 0.29
CA LYS A 283 2.89 24.57 -0.06
C LYS A 283 1.70 25.25 -0.73
N LEU A 284 0.95 24.53 -1.56
CA LEU A 284 -0.21 25.07 -2.28
C LEU A 284 -1.43 24.20 -2.01
N LYS A 285 -2.59 24.84 -1.86
CA LYS A 285 -3.88 24.18 -1.67
C LYS A 285 -4.84 24.62 -2.76
N LEU A 286 -5.81 23.77 -3.09
CA LEU A 286 -6.88 24.14 -4.01
C LEU A 286 -7.65 25.33 -3.42
N PRO A 287 -7.96 26.37 -4.21
CA PRO A 287 -8.81 27.46 -3.76
C PRO A 287 -10.16 26.94 -3.27
N ARG A 288 -10.77 27.61 -2.29
CA ARG A 288 -12.09 27.23 -1.74
C ARG A 288 -13.15 27.03 -2.82
N SER A 289 -13.21 27.94 -3.78
CA SER A 289 -14.13 27.85 -4.93
C SER A 289 -13.96 26.57 -5.75
N VAL A 290 -12.74 26.04 -5.86
CA VAL A 290 -12.44 24.77 -6.53
C VAL A 290 -12.82 23.60 -5.65
N ARG A 291 -12.46 23.64 -4.35
CA ARG A 291 -12.82 22.60 -3.37
C ARG A 291 -14.34 22.40 -3.30
N ASP A 292 -15.10 23.49 -3.24
CA ASP A 292 -16.57 23.48 -3.17
C ASP A 292 -17.18 23.02 -4.50
N ARG A 293 -16.70 23.57 -5.63
CA ARG A 293 -17.17 23.21 -6.97
C ARG A 293 -17.04 21.71 -7.26
N TYR A 294 -15.96 21.09 -6.80
CA TYR A 294 -15.68 19.68 -7.01
C TYR A 294 -15.98 18.80 -5.79
N GLN A 295 -16.54 19.33 -4.70
CA GLN A 295 -16.91 18.57 -3.50
C GLN A 295 -15.74 17.78 -2.90
N VAL A 296 -14.55 18.39 -2.84
CA VAL A 296 -13.32 17.72 -2.38
C VAL A 296 -13.44 17.22 -0.92
N GLY A 297 -14.19 17.93 -0.07
CA GLY A 297 -14.44 17.54 1.34
C GLY A 297 -15.19 16.22 1.52
N LYS A 298 -15.79 15.67 0.45
CA LYS A 298 -16.36 14.30 0.46
C LYS A 298 -15.27 13.21 0.49
N PHE A 299 -14.05 13.54 0.10
CA PHE A 299 -12.94 12.60 -0.08
C PHE A 299 -11.81 12.87 0.90
N CYS A 300 -11.52 14.14 1.16
CA CYS A 300 -10.47 14.57 2.09
C CYS A 300 -11.11 15.12 3.36
N ASN A 301 -10.44 15.01 4.51
CA ASN A 301 -10.90 15.63 5.74
C ASN A 301 -10.54 17.14 5.74
N ILE A 302 -11.35 17.95 5.06
CA ILE A 302 -11.16 19.40 4.93
C ILE A 302 -12.01 20.08 6.00
N ASP A 303 -11.37 20.91 6.82
CA ASP A 303 -12.07 21.75 7.79
C ASP A 303 -12.66 22.96 7.08
N GLU A 304 -13.96 22.91 6.79
CA GLU A 304 -14.70 23.99 6.12
C GLU A 304 -14.88 25.24 7.01
N THR A 305 -14.55 25.16 8.31
CA THR A 305 -14.80 26.21 9.31
C THR A 305 -13.58 27.08 9.67
N ARG A 306 -12.35 26.65 9.36
CA ARG A 306 -11.09 27.35 9.76
C ARG A 306 -10.54 28.36 8.74
N LEU A 307 -11.33 28.77 7.75
CA LEU A 307 -10.89 29.68 6.68
C LEU A 307 -11.72 30.97 6.61
N SER A 308 -12.36 31.37 7.71
CA SER A 308 -13.01 32.68 7.88
C SER A 308 -12.05 33.69 8.50
#